data_AF-A0A2P8W826-F1
#
_entry.id   AF-A0A2P8W826-F1
#
_cell.length_a   1.000
_cell.length_b   1.000
_cell.length_c   1.000
_cell.angle_alpha   90.00
_cell.angle_beta   90.00
_cell.angle_gamma   90.00
#
_symmetry.space_group_name_H-M   'P 1'
#
loop_
_entity.id
_entity.type
_entity.pdbx_description
1 polymer ?
#
loop_
_entity_poly.entity_id
_entity_poly.type
_entity_poly.pdbx_seq_one_letter_code
_entity_poly.pdbx_strand_id
1 'polypeptide(L)' 'MWVKTADAVKLIGLSSSCLKNYRLKQGYLIEGIHWVYTNSGRRMILYNVELLCDWVANRGSPEVHLRKIEAYLVERKRQG' A
#
# COMPACT_ATOMS: atom_id res chain seq x y z
N MET A 1 5.51 5.61 -5.59
CA MET A 1 4.56 6.71 -5.90
C MET A 1 3.28 6.54 -5.08
N TRP A 2 2.70 7.63 -4.58
CA TRP A 2 1.45 7.61 -3.83
C TRP A 2 0.25 7.97 -4.74
N VAL A 3 -0.80 7.15 -4.74
CA VAL A 3 -1.98 7.32 -5.62
C VAL A 3 -3.28 7.24 -4.84
N LYS A 4 -4.36 7.84 -5.36
CA LYS A 4 -5.69 7.79 -4.73
C LYS A 4 -6.31 6.40 -4.88
N THR A 5 -7.29 6.09 -4.03
CA THR A 5 -8.02 4.80 -4.10
C THR A 5 -8.51 4.46 -5.50
N ALA A 6 -9.07 5.43 -6.24
CA ALA A 6 -9.62 5.21 -7.58
C ALA A 6 -8.56 4.77 -8.61
N ASP A 7 -7.32 5.22 -8.45
CA ASP A 7 -6.22 4.83 -9.33
C ASP A 7 -5.59 3.51 -8.84
N ALA A 8 -5.45 3.34 -7.53
CA ALA A 8 -4.96 2.11 -6.93
C ALA A 8 -5.77 0.89 -7.39
N VAL A 9 -7.11 0.98 -7.35
CA VAL A 9 -8.00 -0.13 -7.75
C VAL A 9 -7.86 -0.49 -9.23
N LYS A 10 -7.64 0.50 -10.11
CA LYS A 10 -7.41 0.27 -11.54
C LYS A 10 -6.07 -0.42 -11.78
N LEU A 11 -5.03 -0.02 -11.04
CA LEU A 11 -3.67 -0.52 -11.23
C LEU A 11 -3.50 -1.95 -10.72
N ILE A 12 -4.15 -2.30 -9.61
CA ILE A 12 -3.98 -3.62 -8.98
C ILE A 12 -5.07 -4.64 -9.33
N GLY A 13 -6.12 -4.22 -10.04
CA GLY A 13 -7.24 -5.09 -10.44
C GLY A 13 -8.12 -5.57 -9.27
N LEU A 14 -8.08 -4.89 -8.11
CA LEU A 14 -8.91 -5.21 -6.94
C LEU A 14 -9.96 -4.14 -6.69
N SER A 15 -11.09 -4.52 -6.11
CA SER A 15 -12.13 -3.57 -5.72
C SER A 15 -11.71 -2.71 -4.53
N SER A 16 -12.30 -1.52 -4.42
CA SER A 16 -12.10 -0.63 -3.26
C SER A 16 -12.51 -1.29 -1.94
N SER A 17 -13.53 -2.13 -1.95
CA SER A 17 -13.99 -2.92 -0.80
C SER A 17 -12.95 -3.97 -0.38
N CYS A 18 -12.33 -4.66 -1.34
CA CYS A 18 -11.25 -5.62 -1.07
C CYS A 18 -10.06 -4.91 -0.42
N LEU A 19 -9.66 -3.78 -1.00
CA LEU A 19 -8.56 -2.96 -0.48
C LEU A 19 -8.85 -2.40 0.93
N LYS A 20 -10.10 -2.02 1.21
CA LYS A 20 -10.56 -1.63 2.55
C LYS A 20 -10.47 -2.78 3.54
N ASN A 21 -10.86 -4.00 3.15
CA ASN A 21 -10.77 -5.18 4.01
C ASN A 21 -9.31 -5.54 4.33
N TYR A 22 -8.41 -5.47 3.35
CA TYR A 22 -6.97 -5.71 3.55
C TYR A 22 -6.34 -4.75 4.55
N ARG A 23 -6.75 -3.48 4.54
CA ARG A 23 -6.28 -2.49 5.52
C ARG A 23 -6.91 -2.65 6.91
N LEU A 24 -8.24 -2.78 6.97
CA LEU A 24 -8.98 -2.59 8.23
C LEU A 24 -9.34 -3.89 8.94
N LYS A 25 -9.49 -5.00 8.21
CA LYS A 25 -9.96 -6.28 8.78
C LYS A 25 -8.85 -7.31 8.88
N GLN A 26 -8.01 -7.41 7.86
CA GLN A 26 -6.99 -8.46 7.79
C GLN A 26 -5.61 -7.97 8.23
N GLY A 27 -5.37 -6.66 8.22
CA GLY A 27 -4.09 -6.08 8.64
C GLY A 27 -2.93 -6.32 7.68
N TYR A 28 -3.18 -6.85 6.48
CA TYR A 28 -2.16 -7.10 5.47
C TYR A 28 -1.51 -5.82 4.94
N LEU A 29 -2.24 -4.70 4.96
CA LEU A 29 -1.75 -3.42 4.49
C LEU A 29 -1.54 -2.46 5.65
N ILE A 30 -0.27 -2.19 5.93
CA ILE A 30 0.20 -1.38 7.06
C ILE A 30 0.13 0.13 6.76
N GLU A 31 -0.41 0.92 7.70
CA GLU A 31 -0.44 2.40 7.62
C GLU A 31 0.99 2.98 7.65
N GLY A 32 1.26 4.04 6.90
CA GLY A 32 2.60 4.64 6.77
C GLY A 32 3.54 3.88 5.82
N ILE A 33 3.16 2.69 5.38
CA ILE A 33 3.91 1.84 4.44
C ILE A 33 3.13 1.68 3.13
N HIS A 34 1.96 1.04 3.22
CA HIS A 34 1.10 0.75 2.08
C HIS A 34 0.09 1.85 1.81
N TRP A 35 -0.34 2.54 2.86
CA TRP A 35 -1.37 3.56 2.77
C TRP A 35 -1.18 4.64 3.83
N VAL A 36 -1.64 5.86 3.54
CA VAL A 36 -1.63 6.99 4.49
C VAL A 36 -2.90 7.82 4.34
N TYR A 37 -3.26 8.56 5.39
CA TYR A 37 -4.21 9.65 5.26
C TYR A 37 -3.52 10.94 4.82
N THR A 38 -4.19 11.74 3.98
CA THR A 38 -3.76 13.11 3.71
C THR A 38 -4.31 14.06 4.78
N ASN A 39 -3.49 14.98 5.26
CA ASN A 39 -3.85 15.94 6.31
C ASN A 39 -4.72 17.13 5.82
N SER A 40 -5.09 17.18 4.54
CA SER A 40 -5.74 18.36 3.94
C SER A 40 -7.26 18.26 3.96
N GLY A 41 -7.91 18.53 5.10
CA GLY A 41 -9.34 18.89 5.24
C GLY A 41 -10.42 17.85 4.87
N ARG A 42 -10.12 16.89 3.99
CA ARG A 42 -10.92 15.72 3.66
C ARG A 42 -10.01 14.51 3.81
N ARG A 43 -10.38 13.59 4.70
CA ARG A 43 -9.62 12.37 5.02
C ARG A 43 -9.56 11.44 3.80
N MET A 44 -8.67 11.76 2.85
CA MET A 44 -8.39 10.97 1.67
C MET A 44 -7.29 9.96 1.99
N ILE A 45 -7.39 8.78 1.38
CA ILE A 45 -6.38 7.74 1.51
C ILE A 45 -5.53 7.74 0.25
N LEU A 46 -4.22 7.77 0.43
CA LEU A 46 -3.26 7.48 -0.62
C LEU A 46 -2.66 6.10 -0.40
N TYR A 47 -2.34 5.41 -1.47
CA TYR A 47 -1.68 4.10 -1.46
C TYR A 47 -0.33 4.18 -2.14
N ASN A 48 0.65 3.49 -1.58
CA ASN A 48 1.93 3.27 -2.23
C ASN A 48 1.76 2.21 -3.31
N VAL A 49 1.67 2.64 -4.57
CA VAL A 49 1.36 1.74 -5.68
C VAL A 49 2.38 0.61 -5.84
N GLU A 50 3.66 0.89 -5.58
CA GLU A 50 4.74 -0.08 -5.76
C GLU A 50 4.57 -1.28 -4.81
N LEU A 51 4.41 -0.98 -3.51
CA LEU A 51 4.19 -2.02 -2.50
C LEU A 51 2.83 -2.68 -2.64
N LEU A 52 1.83 -1.98 -3.17
CA LEU A 52 0.51 -2.56 -3.42
C LEU A 52 0.53 -3.58 -4.56
N CYS A 53 1.21 -3.27 -5.65
CA CYS A 53 1.42 -4.20 -6.76
C CYS A 53 2.25 -5.41 -6.31
N ASP A 54 3.32 -5.17 -5.55
CA ASP A 54 4.15 -6.24 -4.99
C ASP A 54 3.35 -7.15 -4.05
N TRP A 55 2.53 -6.58 -3.16
CA TRP A 55 1.62 -7.36 -2.31
C TRP A 55 0.70 -8.25 -3.16
N VAL A 56 0.07 -7.70 -4.21
CA VAL A 56 -0.84 -8.48 -5.05
C VAL A 56 -0.13 -9.64 -5.76
N ALA A 57 1.10 -9.42 -6.24
CA ALA A 57 1.90 -10.47 -6.88
C ALA A 57 2.41 -11.52 -5.89
N ASN A 58 2.78 -11.10 -4.67
CA ASN A 58 3.52 -11.92 -3.70
C ASN A 58 2.72 -12.26 -2.44
N ARG A 59 1.40 -12.02 -2.38
CA ARG A 59 0.55 -12.30 -1.19
C ARG A 59 0.53 -13.77 -0.76
N GLY A 60 0.91 -14.70 -1.65
CA GLY A 60 1.09 -16.12 -1.32
C GLY A 60 2.44 -16.45 -0.68
N SER A 61 3.37 -15.48 -0.63
CA SER A 61 4.74 -15.62 -0.14
C SER A 61 5.11 -14.39 0.71
N PRO A 62 4.58 -14.28 1.94
CA PRO A 62 4.73 -13.08 2.79
C PRO A 62 6.18 -12.65 3.01
N GLU A 63 7.12 -13.60 3.05
CA GLU A 63 8.56 -13.35 3.19
C GLU A 63 9.15 -12.56 2.02
N VAL A 64 8.65 -12.75 0.79
CA VAL A 64 9.08 -11.98 -0.38
C VAL A 64 8.60 -10.55 -0.25
N HIS A 65 7.34 -10.38 0.14
CA HIS A 65 6.75 -9.06 0.34
C HIS A 65 7.44 -8.28 1.48
N LEU A 66 7.78 -8.95 2.58
CA LEU A 66 8.53 -8.36 3.70
C LEU A 66 9.88 -7.80 3.24
N ARG A 67 10.64 -8.54 2.45
CA ARG A 67 11.92 -8.06 1.89
C ARG A 67 11.74 -6.81 1.03
N LYS A 68 10.65 -6.74 0.25
CA LYS A 68 10.33 -5.55 -0.56
C LYS A 68 10.01 -4.34 0.31
N ILE A 69 9.27 -4.53 1.41
CA ILE A 69 9.00 -3.47 2.39
C ILE A 69 10.30 -2.97 3.01
N GLU A 70 11.18 -3.87 3.45
CA GLU A 70 12.48 -3.52 4.05
C GLU A 70 13.32 -2.68 3.09
N ALA A 71 13.46 -3.12 1.84
CA ALA A 71 14.18 -2.38 0.81
C ALA A 71 13.58 -0.99 0.58
N TYR A 72 12.25 -0.88 0.49
CA TYR A 72 11.56 0.40 0.35
C TYR A 72 11.82 1.33 1.53
N LEU A 73 11.81 0.83 2.76
CA LEU A 73 12.05 1.63 3.96
C LEU A 73 13.50 2.12 4.07
N VAL A 74 14.47 1.27 3.69
CA VAL A 74 15.89 1.67 3.60
C VAL A 74 16.06 2.79 2.59
N GLU A 75 15.48 2.66 1.40
CA GLU A 75 15.57 3.67 0.35
C GLU A 75 14.89 4.97 0.76
N ARG A 76 13.69 4.91 1.37
CA ARG A 76 12.98 6.08 1.87
C ARG A 76 13.79 6.86 2.92
N LYS A 77 14.55 6.17 3.78
CA LYS A 77 15.42 6.81 4.77
C LYS A 77 16.64 7.51 4.17
N ARG A 78 17.09 7.10 2.99
CA ARG A 78 18.21 7.76 2.28
C ARG A 78 17.80 9.05 1.60
N GLN A 79 16.51 9.20 1.29
CA GLN A 79 15.94 10.32 0.54
C GLN A 79 15.38 11.43 1.44
N GLY A 80 15.39 11.26 2.76
CA GLY A 80 14.95 12.25 3.75
C GLY A 80 16.12 12.72 4.61
#